data_AF-A0A3C0JNC0-F1
#
_entry.id   AF-A0A3C0JNC0-F1
#
_cell.length_a   1.000
_cell.length_b   1.000
_cell.length_c   1.000
_cell.angle_alpha   90.00
_cell.angle_beta   90.00
_cell.angle_gamma   90.00
#
_symmetry.space_group_name_H-M   'P 1'
#
loop_
_entity.id
_entity.type
_entity.pdbx_description
1 polymer ?
#
loop_
_entity_poly.entity_id
_entity_poly.type
_entity_poly.pdbx_seq_one_letter_code
_entity_poly.pdbx_strand_id
1 'polypeptide(L)' 'PMFNACKTTQIFCRPNCPPGRRTRPENRVVFPSSSAAIDMGYRPCLVCVPMEGQPGPWKPKNQR' A
#
# COMPACT_ATOMS: atom_id res chain seq x y z
N PRO A 1 -10.51 3.11 5.43
CA PRO A 1 -9.11 3.61 5.41
C PRO A 1 -8.67 3.77 3.95
N MET A 2 -8.13 4.92 3.55
CA MET A 2 -7.66 5.11 2.18
C MET A 2 -6.35 4.34 1.94
N PHE A 3 -6.24 3.64 0.82
CA PHE A 3 -5.05 2.89 0.41
C PHE A 3 -4.39 3.54 -0.79
N ASN A 4 -3.05 3.59 -0.81
CA ASN A 4 -2.29 4.08 -1.95
C ASN A 4 -1.86 2.90 -2.80
N ALA A 5 -2.10 2.98 -4.10
CA ALA A 5 -1.68 1.99 -5.08
C ALA A 5 -0.77 2.60 -6.13
N CYS A 6 0.02 1.75 -6.76
CA CYS A 6 0.92 2.14 -7.84
C CYS A 6 0.49 1.42 -9.12
N LYS A 7 0.20 2.18 -10.19
CA LYS A 7 -0.24 1.62 -11.48
C LYS A 7 0.80 0.68 -12.10
N THR A 8 2.08 1.02 -12.00
CA THR A 8 3.15 0.26 -12.65
C THR A 8 3.46 -1.05 -11.95
N THR A 9 3.39 -1.10 -10.61
CA THR A 9 3.65 -2.33 -9.86
C THR A 9 2.38 -3.12 -9.55
N GLN A 10 1.21 -2.52 -9.74
CA GLN A 10 -0.09 -3.05 -9.33
C GLN A 10 -0.08 -3.49 -7.86
N ILE A 11 0.58 -2.72 -6.99
CA ILE A 11 0.65 -2.97 -5.55
C ILE A 11 -0.10 -1.86 -4.81
N PHE A 12 -0.96 -2.23 -3.86
CA PHE A 12 -1.57 -1.31 -2.93
C PHE A 12 -0.97 -1.40 -1.51
N CYS A 13 -0.87 -0.26 -0.85
CA CYS A 13 -0.16 -0.02 0.39
C CYS A 13 -1.02 0.84 1.34
N ARG A 14 -0.65 0.85 2.62
CA ARG A 14 -1.14 1.83 3.59
C ARG A 14 -0.62 3.24 3.28
N PRO A 15 -1.31 4.30 3.69
CA PRO A 15 -0.90 5.68 3.40
C PRO A 15 0.45 6.03 4.02
N ASN A 16 0.78 5.45 5.18
CA ASN A 16 2.07 5.65 5.85
C ASN A 16 3.18 4.68 5.39
N CYS A 17 2.96 3.90 4.33
CA CYS A 17 3.94 2.94 3.84
C CYS A 17 5.04 3.66 3.02
N PRO A 18 6.34 3.50 3.32
CA PRO A 18 7.41 4.15 2.57
C PRO A 18 7.47 3.78 1.08
N PRO A 19 7.31 2.52 0.63
CA PRO A 19 7.22 2.24 -0.81
C PRO A 19 6.02 2.94 -1.46
N GLY A 20 4.88 3.05 -0.75
CA GLY A 20 3.75 3.85 -1.21
C GLY A 20 4.08 5.35 -1.32
N ARG A 21 4.84 5.89 -0.35
CA ARG A 21 5.27 7.30 -0.34
C ARG A 21 6.25 7.63 -1.47
N ARG A 22 7.11 6.68 -1.86
CA ARG A 22 8.06 6.80 -2.99
C ARG A 22 7.41 6.64 -4.37
N THR A 23 6.15 6.21 -4.44
CA THR A 23 5.43 6.10 -5.71
C THR A 23 5.28 7.49 -6.32
N ARG A 24 5.74 7.64 -7.57
CA ARG A 24 5.59 8.87 -8.36
C ARG A 24 4.11 9.27 -8.44
N PRO A 25 3.77 10.56 -8.33
CA PRO A 25 2.38 11.01 -8.32
C PRO A 25 1.61 10.57 -9.57
N GLU A 26 2.27 10.53 -10.73
CA GLU A 26 1.70 10.08 -12.02
C GLU A 26 1.16 8.64 -11.98
N ASN A 27 1.84 7.77 -11.22
CA ASN A 27 1.50 6.37 -11.08
C ASN A 27 0.72 6.08 -9.80
N ARG A 28 0.41 7.10 -8.98
CA ARG A 28 -0.31 6.92 -7.73
C ARG A 28 -1.81 6.83 -7.98
N VAL A 29 -2.44 5.83 -7.39
CA VAL A 29 -3.89 5.63 -7.38
C VAL A 29 -4.32 5.51 -5.92
N VAL A 30 -5.53 5.95 -5.59
CA VAL A 30 -6.06 5.85 -4.24
C VAL A 30 -7.33 5.01 -4.27
N PHE A 31 -7.43 4.05 -3.35
CA PHE A 31 -8.61 3.20 -3.20
C PHE A 31 -9.28 3.44 -1.83
N PRO A 32 -10.62 3.43 -1.77
CA PRO A 32 -11.36 3.62 -0.52
C PRO A 32 -11.27 2.40 0.42
N SER A 33 -11.02 1.22 -0.15
CA SER A 33 -11.01 -0.07 0.55
C SER A 33 -9.97 -1.01 -0.05
N SER A 34 -9.48 -1.96 0.74
CA SER A 34 -8.59 -3.03 0.26
C SER A 34 -9.29 -3.91 -0.77
N SER A 35 -10.56 -4.24 -0.56
CA SER A 35 -11.36 -5.03 -1.50
C SER A 35 -11.46 -4.37 -2.87
N ALA A 36 -11.65 -3.05 -2.93
CA ALA A 36 -11.72 -2.31 -4.19
C ALA A 36 -10.38 -2.37 -4.97
N ALA A 37 -9.25 -2.38 -4.26
CA ALA A 37 -7.95 -2.54 -4.89
C ALA A 37 -7.77 -3.95 -5.46
N ILE A 38 -8.19 -4.99 -4.73
CA ILE A 38 -8.11 -6.39 -5.18
C ILE A 38 -9.00 -6.64 -6.39
N ASP A 39 -10.22 -6.11 -6.39
CA ASP A 39 -11.19 -6.22 -7.49
C ASP A 39 -10.62 -5.61 -8.79
N MET A 40 -9.87 -4.52 -8.66
CA MET A 40 -9.12 -3.87 -9.74
C MET A 40 -7.82 -4.61 -10.13
N GLY A 41 -7.51 -5.75 -9.51
CA GLY A 41 -6.32 -6.56 -9.80
C GLY A 41 -5.03 -6.13 -9.09
N TYR A 42 -5.11 -5.28 -8.06
CA TYR A 42 -3.93 -4.87 -7.29
C TYR A 42 -3.60 -5.85 -6.16
N ARG A 43 -2.32 -6.16 -6.01
CA ARG A 43 -1.80 -7.06 -4.96
C ARG A 43 -1.47 -6.29 -3.68
N PRO A 44 -1.61 -6.91 -2.50
CA PRO A 44 -1.21 -6.29 -1.24
C PRO A 44 0.30 -6.11 -1.15
N CYS A 45 0.74 -4.99 -0.56
CA CYS A 45 2.14 -4.77 -0.26
C CYS A 45 2.64 -5.72 0.83
N LEU A 46 3.72 -6.46 0.55
CA LEU A 46 4.35 -7.37 1.49
C LEU A 46 5.11 -6.66 2.64
N VAL A 47 5.36 -5.36 2.52
CA VAL A 47 6.08 -4.57 3.53
C VAL A 47 5.15 -4.10 4.63
N CYS A 48 4.07 -3.40 4.27
CA CYS A 48 3.09 -2.92 5.25
C CYS A 48 1.95 -3.89 5.52
N VAL A 49 1.88 -4.99 4.75
CA VAL A 49 0.85 -6.04 4.79
C VAL A 49 -0.50 -5.43 5.10
N PRO A 50 -1.10 -4.65 4.18
CA PRO A 50 -2.26 -3.81 4.51
C PRO A 50 -3.46 -4.61 5.05
N MET A 51 -3.49 -5.91 4.76
CA MET A 51 -4.48 -6.90 5.18
C MET A 51 -4.24 -7.45 6.60
N GLU A 52 -3.03 -7.33 7.16
CA GLU A 52 -2.67 -7.89 8.47
C GLU A 52 -2.17 -6.80 9.44
N GLY A 53 -2.53 -6.96 10.73
CA GLY A 53 -2.06 -6.10 11.82
C GLY A 53 -2.67 -4.69 11.83
N GLN A 54 -2.65 -4.05 13.00
CA GLN A 54 -3.11 -2.67 13.15
C GLN A 54 -2.17 -1.68 12.43
N PRO A 55 -2.67 -0.51 11.98
CA PRO A 55 -1.83 0.53 11.40
C PRO A 55 -0.85 1.10 12.44
N GLY A 56 0.32 0.47 12.56
CA GLY A 56 1.44 0.97 13.35
C GLY A 56 2.40 1.84 12.52
N PRO A 57 3.34 2.55 13.18
CA PRO A 57 4.43 3.22 12.49
C PRO A 57 5.22 2.21 11.65
N TRP A 58 5.68 2.63 10.46
CA TRP A 58 6.50 1.76 9.62
C TRP A 58 7.80 1.43 10.34
N LYS A 59 8.10 0.14 10.48
CA LYS A 59 9.40 -0.35 10.95
C LYS A 59 10.25 -0.82 9.75
N PRO A 60 11.49 -0.33 9.60
CA PRO A 60 12.42 -0.84 8.61
C PRO A 60 12.74 -2.31 8.89
N LYS A 61 13.16 -3.05 7.84
CA LYS A 61 13.41 -4.50 7.91
C LYS A 61 14.51 -4.86 8.93
N ASN A 62 15.43 -3.95 9.23
CA ASN A 62 16.47 -4.11 10.25
C ASN A 62 15.96 -3.89 11.70
N GLN A 63 14.68 -3.57 11.90
CA GLN A 63 14.04 -3.35 13.20
C GLN A 63 12.81 -4.24 13.42
N ARG A 64 12.67 -5.31 12.63
CA ARG A 64 11.52 -6.23 12.67
C ARG A 64 11.89 -7.55 13.32
#